data_AF-A0A0D2LQQ7-F1
#
_entry.id   AF-A0A0D2LQQ7-F1
#
_cell.length_a   1.000
_cell.length_b   1.000
_cell.length_c   1.000
_cell.angle_alpha   90.00
_cell.angle_beta   90.00
_cell.angle_gamma   90.00
#
_symmetry.space_group_name_H-M   'P 1'
#
loop_
_entity.id
_entity.type
_entity.pdbx_description
1 polymer ?
#
loop_
_entity_poly.entity_id
_entity_poly.type
_entity_poly.pdbx_seq_one_letter_code
_entity_poly.pdbx_strand_id
1 'polypeptide(L)'
;MVRDAHGRKMSKSLGNVIDPLHVIEGITLEGLHQTLAEGNLDPKEVIKAKAGQKADFPDGIEECGTDALRFALARDINLDIKRVVSYRHWCNKLWNALRFALLYLPEGFAPQPAAQLDVSALPAASRWVLSRLNGTVKGVVAAMEAYQFADATQRLYAWWQYDLCDVFIELMKPVMAADPEGKDPAAAAAKEGTCQALAVALDSGLRLLHPFMPFVTEELWQRLPRPGEQPPSIMVAEYPQPREGWDDPELERAFADMQVLMARKRTRSSARAALGPCSHAPADARLPPRAGG
;
A
#
# COMPACT_ATOMS: atom_id res chain seq x y z
N MET A 1 23.88 -2.26 11.94
CA MET A 1 24.84 -2.36 10.81
C MET A 1 24.13 -3.02 9.65
N VAL A 2 24.02 -2.35 8.51
CA VAL A 2 23.32 -2.87 7.33
C VAL A 2 24.08 -4.06 6.75
N ARG A 3 23.36 -5.10 6.38
CA ARG A 3 23.87 -6.35 5.78
C ARG A 3 23.37 -6.48 4.35
N ASP A 4 24.06 -7.25 3.53
CA ASP A 4 23.55 -7.62 2.21
C ASP A 4 22.35 -8.59 2.31
N ALA A 5 21.72 -8.90 1.17
CA ALA A 5 20.58 -9.83 1.10
C ALA A 5 20.90 -11.22 1.68
N HIS A 6 22.18 -11.62 1.68
CA HIS A 6 22.68 -12.89 2.20
C HIS A 6 23.07 -12.81 3.70
N GLY A 7 22.84 -11.67 4.35
CA GLY A 7 23.12 -11.45 5.77
C GLY A 7 24.58 -11.18 6.10
N ARG A 8 25.45 -11.02 5.10
CA ARG A 8 26.87 -10.68 5.29
C ARG A 8 27.00 -9.18 5.55
N LYS A 9 28.01 -8.80 6.34
CA LYS A 9 28.36 -7.38 6.53
C LYS A 9 28.69 -6.76 5.16
N MET A 10 28.10 -5.61 4.84
CA MET A 10 28.55 -4.84 3.69
C MET A 10 29.91 -4.20 4.00
N SER A 11 30.92 -4.47 3.17
CA SER A 11 32.23 -3.83 3.28
C SER A 11 32.93 -3.73 1.94
N LYS A 12 33.70 -2.64 1.76
CA LYS A 12 34.47 -2.40 0.53
C LYS A 12 35.41 -3.57 0.20
N SER A 13 35.96 -4.22 1.22
CA SER A 13 36.84 -5.39 1.08
C SER A 13 36.16 -6.64 0.51
N LEU A 14 34.84 -6.77 0.63
CA LEU A 14 34.06 -7.92 0.15
C LEU A 14 33.37 -7.65 -1.20
N GLY A 15 33.42 -6.41 -1.70
CA GLY A 15 32.78 -6.02 -2.96
C GLY A 15 31.25 -6.13 -2.96
N ASN A 16 30.63 -6.24 -1.79
CA ASN A 16 29.17 -6.35 -1.63
C ASN A 16 28.52 -5.04 -1.16
N VAL A 17 29.24 -3.91 -1.26
CA VAL A 17 28.68 -2.59 -0.98
C VAL A 17 27.85 -2.16 -2.18
N ILE A 18 26.63 -1.75 -1.93
CA ILE A 18 25.74 -1.14 -2.92
C ILE A 18 25.70 0.36 -2.64
N ASP A 19 26.01 1.18 -3.63
CA ASP A 19 25.86 2.63 -3.53
C ASP A 19 24.36 2.98 -3.49
N PRO A 20 23.88 3.75 -2.51
CA PRO A 20 22.50 4.23 -2.48
C PRO A 20 22.05 4.91 -3.79
N LEU A 21 22.94 5.63 -4.47
CA LEU A 21 22.61 6.30 -5.73
C LEU A 21 22.30 5.31 -6.84
N HIS A 22 22.99 4.17 -6.88
CA HIS A 22 22.70 3.08 -7.83
C HIS A 22 21.30 2.49 -7.63
N VAL A 23 20.77 2.55 -6.40
CA VAL A 23 19.40 2.09 -6.09
C VAL A 23 18.38 3.19 -6.43
N ILE A 24 18.72 4.45 -6.16
CA ILE A 24 17.83 5.59 -6.42
C ILE A 24 17.67 5.81 -7.92
N GLU A 25 18.78 5.89 -8.66
CA GLU A 25 18.84 6.27 -10.08
C GLU A 25 18.88 5.06 -11.04
N GLY A 26 19.13 3.87 -10.50
CA GLY A 26 19.36 2.66 -11.28
C GLY A 26 20.79 2.56 -11.83
N ILE A 27 21.21 1.36 -12.20
CA ILE A 27 22.51 1.10 -12.82
C ILE A 27 22.48 -0.22 -13.61
N THR A 28 23.17 -0.26 -14.75
CA THR A 28 23.32 -1.51 -15.53
C THR A 28 24.27 -2.49 -14.85
N LEU A 29 24.21 -3.77 -15.23
CA LEU A 29 25.18 -4.76 -14.76
C LEU A 29 26.62 -4.40 -15.14
N GLU A 30 26.84 -3.86 -16.35
CA GLU A 30 28.15 -3.37 -16.77
C GLU A 30 28.64 -2.22 -15.87
N GLY A 31 27.75 -1.29 -15.52
CA GLY A 31 28.07 -0.19 -14.60
C GLY A 31 28.49 -0.71 -13.22
N LEU A 32 27.74 -1.67 -12.66
CA LEU A 32 28.09 -2.32 -11.39
C LEU A 32 29.48 -2.99 -11.44
N HIS A 33 29.77 -3.68 -12.54
CA HIS A 33 31.07 -4.31 -12.77
C HIS A 33 32.20 -3.30 -12.92
N GLN A 34 31.93 -2.14 -13.51
CA GLN A 34 32.89 -1.04 -13.65
C GLN A 34 33.22 -0.43 -12.28
N THR A 35 32.21 -0.15 -11.45
CA THR A 35 32.43 0.35 -10.08
C THR A 35 33.31 -0.60 -9.26
N LEU A 36 33.15 -1.91 -9.42
CA LEU A 36 34.03 -2.89 -8.78
C LEU A 36 35.46 -2.86 -9.32
N ALA A 37 35.64 -2.61 -10.62
CA ALA A 37 36.95 -2.57 -11.28
C ALA A 37 37.76 -1.31 -10.92
N GLU A 38 37.08 -0.19 -10.68
CA GLU A 38 37.68 1.06 -10.20
C GLU A 38 38.00 1.01 -8.69
N GLY A 39 37.41 0.05 -7.97
CA GLY A 39 37.64 -0.16 -6.55
C GLY A 39 39.00 -0.79 -6.23
N ASN A 40 39.49 -0.53 -5.03
CA ASN A 40 40.72 -1.15 -4.49
C ASN A 40 40.41 -2.51 -3.85
N LEU A 41 40.06 -3.50 -4.66
CA LEU A 41 39.74 -4.87 -4.21
C LEU A 41 40.77 -5.89 -4.71
N ASP A 42 40.96 -6.96 -3.95
CA ASP A 42 41.76 -8.10 -4.41
C ASP A 42 41.11 -8.70 -5.67
N PRO A 43 41.89 -9.05 -6.72
CA PRO A 43 41.36 -9.62 -7.95
C PRO A 43 40.44 -10.83 -7.75
N LYS A 44 40.68 -11.66 -6.73
CA LYS A 44 39.82 -12.81 -6.40
C LYS A 44 38.45 -12.36 -5.88
N GLU A 45 38.42 -11.34 -5.03
CA GLU A 45 37.17 -10.79 -4.51
C GLU A 45 36.39 -10.06 -5.62
N VAL A 46 37.06 -9.42 -6.59
CA VAL A 46 36.40 -8.84 -7.77
C VAL A 46 35.65 -9.91 -8.58
N ILE A 47 36.28 -11.05 -8.86
CA ILE A 47 35.63 -12.16 -9.61
C ILE A 47 34.39 -12.66 -8.86
N LYS A 48 34.52 -12.86 -7.55
CA LYS A 48 33.44 -13.32 -6.68
C LYS A 48 32.30 -12.29 -6.58
N ALA A 49 32.63 -11.01 -6.45
CA ALA A 49 31.65 -9.93 -6.37
C ALA A 49 30.89 -9.77 -7.70
N LYS A 50 31.57 -9.85 -8.85
CA LYS A 50 30.91 -9.84 -10.17
C LYS A 50 29.96 -11.02 -10.35
N ALA A 51 30.36 -12.23 -9.94
CA ALA A 51 29.49 -13.40 -9.97
C ALA A 51 28.25 -13.22 -9.08
N GLY A 52 28.43 -12.63 -7.89
CA GLY A 52 27.33 -12.28 -6.98
C GLY A 52 26.38 -11.23 -7.56
N GLN A 53 26.92 -10.13 -8.08
CA GLN A 53 26.12 -9.07 -8.73
C GLN A 53 25.33 -9.63 -9.92
N LYS A 54 25.94 -10.46 -10.77
CA LYS A 54 25.23 -11.09 -11.89
C LYS A 54 24.11 -12.04 -11.44
N ALA A 55 24.28 -12.73 -10.31
CA ALA A 55 23.26 -13.62 -9.77
C ALA A 55 22.10 -12.85 -9.11
N ASP A 56 22.42 -11.78 -8.38
CA ASP A 56 21.43 -10.98 -7.65
C ASP A 56 20.71 -9.98 -8.59
N PHE A 57 21.43 -9.44 -9.57
CA PHE A 57 21.06 -8.33 -10.47
C PHE A 57 21.45 -8.65 -11.93
N PRO A 58 20.84 -9.66 -12.57
CA PRO A 58 21.22 -10.10 -13.92
C PRO A 58 21.11 -8.99 -14.98
N ASP A 59 20.15 -8.07 -14.81
CA ASP A 59 19.91 -6.93 -15.71
C ASP A 59 20.38 -5.59 -15.10
N GLY A 60 21.10 -5.63 -13.98
CA GLY A 60 21.42 -4.45 -13.17
C GLY A 60 20.38 -4.17 -12.08
N ILE A 61 20.47 -2.98 -11.48
CA ILE A 61 19.53 -2.50 -10.47
C ILE A 61 18.58 -1.52 -11.14
N GLU A 62 17.28 -1.80 -11.02
CA GLU A 62 16.24 -0.89 -11.48
C GLU A 62 16.21 0.40 -10.66
N GLU A 63 15.87 1.52 -11.31
CA GLU A 63 15.62 2.80 -10.66
C GLU A 63 14.46 2.68 -9.66
N CYS A 64 14.75 2.81 -8.36
CA CYS A 64 13.74 2.68 -7.30
C CYS A 64 13.26 4.02 -6.74
N GLY A 65 14.06 5.07 -6.85
CA GLY A 65 13.80 6.36 -6.20
C GLY A 65 14.06 6.37 -4.68
N THR A 66 14.14 7.58 -4.14
CA THR A 66 14.56 7.82 -2.74
C THR A 66 13.59 7.27 -1.70
N ASP A 67 12.28 7.45 -1.90
CA ASP A 67 11.28 7.01 -0.91
C ASP A 67 11.22 5.50 -0.74
N ALA A 68 11.34 4.75 -1.84
CA ALA A 68 11.37 3.29 -1.78
C ALA A 68 12.57 2.79 -0.96
N LEU A 69 13.75 3.39 -1.17
CA LEU A 69 14.96 3.08 -0.42
C LEU A 69 14.81 3.44 1.06
N ARG A 70 14.32 4.65 1.38
CA ARG A 70 14.09 5.09 2.75
C ARG A 70 13.13 4.18 3.51
N PHE A 71 12.01 3.81 2.87
CA PHE A 71 11.02 2.93 3.45
C PHE A 71 11.57 1.52 3.70
N ALA A 72 12.41 1.00 2.80
CA ALA A 72 13.06 -0.29 2.98
C ALA A 72 14.03 -0.29 4.18
N LEU A 73 14.83 0.76 4.33
CA LEU A 73 15.83 0.88 5.39
C LEU A 73 15.20 1.06 6.78
N ALA A 74 14.00 1.63 6.87
CA ALA A 74 13.28 1.79 8.12
C ALA A 74 12.79 0.45 8.72
N ARG A 75 12.71 -0.61 7.91
CA ARG A 75 12.16 -1.91 8.31
C ARG A 75 13.22 -2.94 8.70
N ASP A 76 14.36 -2.90 8.03
CA ASP A 76 15.17 -4.09 7.90
C ASP A 76 16.67 -3.83 8.01
N ILE A 77 17.34 -4.79 8.64
CA ILE A 77 18.80 -4.77 8.80
C ILE A 77 19.49 -5.35 7.56
N ASN A 78 18.84 -6.29 6.86
CA ASN A 78 19.33 -6.87 5.61
C ASN A 78 18.72 -6.12 4.43
N LEU A 79 19.57 -5.48 3.63
CA LEU A 79 19.14 -4.75 2.46
C LEU A 79 18.99 -5.71 1.27
N ASP A 80 17.74 -6.04 0.98
CA ASP A 80 17.35 -6.72 -0.26
C ASP A 80 16.79 -5.69 -1.26
N ILE A 81 17.54 -5.47 -2.35
CA ILE A 81 17.17 -4.52 -3.40
C ILE A 81 15.87 -4.93 -4.11
N LYS A 82 15.58 -6.23 -4.24
CA LYS A 82 14.31 -6.68 -4.85
C LYS A 82 13.10 -6.21 -4.04
N ARG A 83 13.26 -6.10 -2.72
CA ARG A 83 12.24 -5.49 -1.86
C ARG A 83 12.16 -3.98 -2.03
N VAL A 84 13.28 -3.29 -2.25
CA VAL A 84 13.27 -1.85 -2.58
C VAL A 84 12.47 -1.60 -3.87
N VAL A 85 12.70 -2.42 -4.91
CA VAL A 85 11.92 -2.40 -6.16
C VAL A 85 10.42 -2.63 -5.87
N SER A 86 10.08 -3.56 -4.98
CA SER A 86 8.69 -3.77 -4.56
C SER A 86 8.06 -2.53 -3.92
N TYR A 87 8.82 -1.75 -3.13
CA TYR A 87 8.34 -0.49 -2.56
C TYR A 87 8.21 0.62 -3.60
N ARG A 88 9.03 0.65 -4.65
CA ARG A 88 8.81 1.55 -5.80
C ARG A 88 7.47 1.27 -6.46
N HIS A 89 7.14 0.00 -6.72
CA HIS A 89 5.83 -0.37 -7.24
C HIS A 89 4.70 0.02 -6.27
N TRP A 90 4.94 -0.07 -4.97
CA TRP A 90 4.00 0.41 -3.96
C TRP A 90 3.82 1.94 -3.98
N CYS A 91 4.87 2.74 -4.22
CA CYS A 91 4.76 4.18 -4.47
C CYS A 91 3.81 4.47 -5.64
N ASN A 92 3.97 3.74 -6.75
CA ASN A 92 3.09 3.85 -7.91
C ASN A 92 1.65 3.45 -7.57
N LYS A 93 1.45 2.45 -6.70
CA LYS A 93 0.12 2.09 -6.19
C LYS A 93 -0.49 3.24 -5.39
N LEU A 94 0.27 3.87 -4.48
CA LEU A 94 -0.18 5.03 -3.69
C LEU A 94 -0.63 6.18 -4.61
N TRP A 95 0.19 6.50 -5.63
CA TRP A 95 -0.15 7.52 -6.62
C TRP A 95 -1.46 7.21 -7.34
N ASN A 96 -1.60 5.99 -7.86
CA ASN A 96 -2.81 5.58 -8.58
C ASN A 96 -4.05 5.54 -7.68
N ALA A 97 -3.89 5.08 -6.43
CA ALA A 97 -4.96 5.05 -5.45
C ALA A 97 -5.46 6.46 -5.11
N LEU A 98 -4.55 7.42 -4.86
CA LEU A 98 -4.92 8.81 -4.61
C LEU A 98 -5.62 9.40 -5.84
N ARG A 99 -5.03 9.26 -7.03
CA ARG A 99 -5.61 9.80 -8.26
C ARG A 99 -7.02 9.26 -8.51
N PHE A 100 -7.23 7.98 -8.25
CA PHE A 100 -8.55 7.36 -8.34
C PHE A 100 -9.51 7.89 -7.27
N ALA A 101 -9.07 7.98 -6.02
CA ALA A 101 -9.87 8.47 -4.91
C ALA A 101 -10.32 9.94 -5.12
N LEU A 102 -9.45 10.79 -5.68
CA LEU A 102 -9.76 12.17 -6.00
C LEU A 102 -10.90 12.33 -7.03
N LEU A 103 -11.15 11.34 -7.90
CA LEU A 103 -12.26 11.38 -8.85
C LEU A 103 -13.64 11.38 -8.17
N TYR A 104 -13.69 10.96 -6.91
CA TYR A 104 -14.93 10.90 -6.13
C TYR A 104 -15.18 12.18 -5.32
N LEU A 105 -14.20 13.06 -5.20
CA LEU A 105 -14.38 14.34 -4.50
C LEU A 105 -14.99 15.36 -5.47
N PRO A 106 -16.12 16.01 -5.12
CA PRO A 106 -16.76 16.97 -6.00
C PRO A 106 -15.89 18.21 -6.22
N GLU A 107 -16.14 18.93 -7.31
CA GLU A 107 -15.48 20.20 -7.56
C GLU A 107 -15.82 21.20 -6.45
N GLY A 108 -14.80 21.92 -5.93
CA GLY A 108 -14.97 22.82 -4.80
C GLY A 108 -15.20 22.13 -3.45
N PHE A 109 -14.99 20.80 -3.37
CA PHE A 109 -15.12 20.06 -2.11
C PHE A 109 -14.25 20.66 -1.00
N ALA A 110 -14.90 20.98 0.12
CA ALA A 110 -14.25 21.47 1.32
C ALA A 110 -14.30 20.39 2.40
N PRO A 111 -13.19 19.70 2.69
CA PRO A 111 -13.13 18.79 3.82
C PRO A 111 -13.36 19.57 5.12
N GLN A 112 -14.24 19.02 5.97
CA GLN A 112 -14.41 19.51 7.32
C GLN A 112 -13.16 19.16 8.14
N PRO A 113 -12.76 20.00 9.10
CA PRO A 113 -11.73 19.63 10.05
C PRO A 113 -12.13 18.32 10.73
N ALA A 114 -11.20 17.36 10.80
CA ALA A 114 -11.46 16.06 11.41
C ALA A 114 -11.97 16.16 12.87
N ALA A 115 -11.70 17.27 13.57
CA ALA A 115 -12.22 17.50 14.93
C ALA A 115 -13.73 17.81 14.98
N GLN A 116 -14.31 18.25 13.87
CA GLN A 116 -15.71 18.66 13.75
C GLN A 116 -16.59 17.60 13.08
N LEU A 117 -15.99 16.51 12.59
CA LEU A 117 -16.69 15.45 11.89
C LEU A 117 -17.49 14.60 12.88
N ASP A 118 -18.81 14.59 12.74
CA ASP A 118 -19.69 13.67 13.46
C ASP A 118 -19.60 12.27 12.86
N VAL A 119 -18.70 11.45 13.43
CA VAL A 119 -18.48 10.07 12.99
C VAL A 119 -19.75 9.23 13.13
N SER A 120 -20.59 9.49 14.14
CA SER A 120 -21.77 8.65 14.42
C SER A 120 -22.83 8.72 13.31
N ALA A 121 -22.90 9.85 12.61
CA ALA A 121 -23.81 10.08 11.49
C ALA A 121 -23.30 9.51 10.16
N LEU A 122 -22.06 9.01 10.10
CA LEU A 122 -21.46 8.54 8.86
C LEU A 122 -21.93 7.13 8.46
N PRO A 123 -21.89 6.81 7.15
CA PRO A 123 -22.10 5.44 6.68
C PRO A 123 -21.18 4.44 7.37
N ALA A 124 -21.64 3.19 7.49
CA ALA A 124 -20.89 2.14 8.21
C ALA A 124 -19.45 1.95 7.70
N ALA A 125 -19.24 1.94 6.37
CA ALA A 125 -17.89 1.82 5.81
C ALA A 125 -16.98 3.02 6.17
N SER A 126 -17.57 4.23 6.23
CA SER A 126 -16.87 5.46 6.61
C SER A 126 -16.51 5.47 8.10
N ARG A 127 -17.41 5.02 8.99
CA ARG A 127 -17.09 4.84 10.42
C ARG A 127 -15.98 3.81 10.61
N TRP A 128 -16.08 2.69 9.91
CA TRP A 128 -15.10 1.63 9.97
C TRP A 128 -13.70 2.12 9.58
N VAL A 129 -13.54 2.81 8.45
CA VAL A 129 -12.21 3.27 8.00
C VAL A 129 -11.61 4.30 8.96
N LEU A 130 -12.42 5.16 9.58
CA LEU A 130 -11.94 6.12 10.58
C LEU A 130 -11.55 5.46 11.90
N SER A 131 -12.27 4.41 12.33
CA SER A 131 -11.86 3.58 13.48
C SER A 131 -10.51 2.90 13.21
N ARG A 132 -10.36 2.28 12.04
CA ARG A 132 -9.10 1.67 11.60
C ARG A 132 -7.96 2.69 11.57
N LEU A 133 -8.21 3.89 11.01
CA LEU A 133 -7.25 4.99 10.99
C LEU A 133 -6.82 5.37 12.40
N ASN A 134 -7.77 5.52 13.33
CA ASN A 134 -7.46 5.89 14.71
C ASN A 134 -6.56 4.84 15.39
N GLY A 135 -6.86 3.56 15.17
CA GLY A 135 -6.00 2.44 15.59
C GLY A 135 -4.60 2.49 14.97
N THR A 136 -4.50 2.81 13.68
CA THR A 136 -3.22 3.03 13.00
C THR A 136 -2.46 4.20 13.59
N VAL A 137 -3.10 5.35 13.81
CA VAL A 137 -2.48 6.53 14.42
C VAL A 137 -1.91 6.19 15.79
N LYS A 138 -2.70 5.57 16.67
CA LYS A 138 -2.25 5.11 18.00
C LYS A 138 -1.02 4.22 17.91
N GLY A 139 -1.07 3.22 17.04
CA GLY A 139 0.03 2.27 16.88
C GLY A 139 1.30 2.89 16.29
N VAL A 140 1.15 3.76 15.29
CA VAL A 140 2.29 4.43 14.64
C VAL A 140 2.92 5.45 15.58
N VAL A 141 2.13 6.27 16.28
CA VAL A 141 2.64 7.24 17.27
C VAL A 141 3.42 6.51 18.36
N ALA A 142 2.83 5.47 18.97
CA ALA A 142 3.51 4.68 20.00
C ALA A 142 4.80 4.03 19.49
N ALA A 143 4.80 3.47 18.27
CA ALA A 143 5.98 2.87 17.67
C ALA A 143 7.07 3.93 17.37
N MET A 144 6.68 5.12 16.91
CA MET A 144 7.61 6.23 16.66
C MET A 144 8.25 6.73 17.95
N GLU A 145 7.47 6.90 19.02
CA GLU A 145 7.96 7.29 20.36
C GLU A 145 8.90 6.24 20.95
N ALA A 146 8.62 4.95 20.70
CA ALA A 146 9.47 3.83 21.13
C ALA A 146 10.67 3.56 20.20
N TYR A 147 10.90 4.37 19.15
CA TYR A 147 11.92 4.17 18.12
C TYR A 147 11.80 2.83 17.37
N GLN A 148 10.60 2.27 17.30
CA GLN A 148 10.26 1.02 16.60
C GLN A 148 9.82 1.30 15.16
N PHE A 149 10.70 1.88 14.35
CA PHE A 149 10.40 2.28 12.96
C PHE A 149 9.91 1.13 12.06
N ALA A 150 10.38 -0.09 12.30
CA ALA A 150 9.92 -1.27 11.57
C ALA A 150 8.45 -1.60 11.84
N ASP A 151 7.99 -1.43 13.09
CA ASP A 151 6.57 -1.61 13.44
C ASP A 151 5.72 -0.48 12.86
N ALA A 152 6.18 0.78 12.98
CA ALA A 152 5.51 1.94 12.40
C ALA A 152 5.27 1.78 10.89
N THR A 153 6.32 1.44 10.14
CA THR A 153 6.23 1.22 8.68
C THR A 153 5.40 0.00 8.30
N GLN A 154 5.43 -1.09 9.08
CA GLN A 154 4.55 -2.24 8.86
C GLN A 154 3.07 -1.87 9.04
N ARG A 155 2.74 -1.11 10.10
CA ARG A 155 1.37 -0.60 10.33
C ARG A 155 0.92 0.32 9.22
N LEU A 156 1.78 1.23 8.76
CA LEU A 156 1.47 2.14 7.66
C LEU A 156 1.23 1.41 6.34
N TYR A 157 2.07 0.42 6.04
CA TYR A 157 1.88 -0.43 4.87
C TYR A 157 0.52 -1.15 4.95
N ALA A 158 0.20 -1.75 6.10
CA ALA A 158 -1.06 -2.47 6.30
C ALA A 158 -2.29 -1.56 6.18
N TRP A 159 -2.23 -0.36 6.75
CA TRP A 159 -3.26 0.66 6.63
C TRP A 159 -3.54 1.02 5.17
N TRP A 160 -2.50 1.44 4.44
CA TRP A 160 -2.65 1.90 3.06
C TRP A 160 -3.08 0.77 2.12
N GLN A 161 -2.43 -0.39 2.24
CA GLN A 161 -2.69 -1.53 1.36
C GLN A 161 -4.04 -2.17 1.68
N TYR A 162 -4.24 -2.63 2.91
CA TYR A 162 -5.35 -3.52 3.25
C TYR A 162 -6.59 -2.75 3.70
N ASP A 163 -6.46 -1.78 4.60
CA ASP A 163 -7.63 -1.09 5.16
C ASP A 163 -8.20 -0.07 4.16
N LEU A 164 -7.34 0.76 3.56
CA LEU A 164 -7.76 1.83 2.65
C LEU A 164 -7.99 1.33 1.22
N CYS A 165 -6.96 0.80 0.55
CA CYS A 165 -7.05 0.47 -0.88
C CYS A 165 -7.90 -0.78 -1.16
N ASP A 166 -7.62 -1.88 -0.45
CA ASP A 166 -8.26 -3.16 -0.78
C ASP A 166 -9.70 -3.25 -0.24
N VAL A 167 -10.07 -2.44 0.77
CA VAL A 167 -11.38 -2.47 1.43
C VAL A 167 -12.14 -1.16 1.29
N PHE A 168 -11.72 -0.05 1.90
CA PHE A 168 -12.55 1.16 1.94
C PHE A 168 -12.85 1.74 0.54
N ILE A 169 -11.82 1.86 -0.31
CA ILE A 169 -11.98 2.34 -1.69
C ILE A 169 -12.96 1.46 -2.48
N GLU A 170 -13.02 0.16 -2.22
CA GLU A 170 -13.98 -0.73 -2.87
C GLU A 170 -15.40 -0.58 -2.30
N LEU A 171 -15.53 -0.39 -0.99
CA LEU A 171 -16.81 -0.22 -0.29
C LEU A 171 -17.49 1.11 -0.59
N MET A 172 -16.74 2.17 -0.88
CA MET A 172 -17.32 3.47 -1.22
C MET A 172 -17.95 3.49 -2.62
N LYS A 173 -17.47 2.69 -3.58
CA LYS A 173 -17.96 2.68 -4.97
C LYS A 173 -19.48 2.56 -5.09
N PRO A 174 -20.18 1.61 -4.44
CA PRO A 174 -21.63 1.52 -4.52
C PRO A 174 -22.34 2.74 -3.90
N VAL A 175 -21.78 3.34 -2.84
CA VAL A 175 -22.32 4.56 -2.22
C VAL A 175 -22.23 5.73 -3.22
N MET A 176 -21.09 5.85 -3.89
CA MET A 176 -20.86 6.91 -4.88
C MET A 176 -21.72 6.72 -6.14
N ALA A 177 -22.03 5.49 -6.52
CA ALA A 177 -22.89 5.16 -7.66
C ALA A 177 -24.40 5.17 -7.34
N ALA A 178 -24.78 5.22 -6.07
CA ALA A 178 -26.19 5.25 -5.65
C ALA A 178 -26.87 6.54 -6.13
N ASP A 179 -28.17 6.51 -6.40
CA ASP A 179 -28.98 7.68 -6.78
C ASP A 179 -28.31 8.61 -7.83
N PRO A 180 -28.22 8.17 -9.09
CA PRO A 180 -27.61 8.96 -10.17
C PRO A 180 -28.44 10.20 -10.53
N GLU A 181 -29.74 10.22 -10.18
CA GLU A 181 -30.64 11.35 -10.45
C GLU A 181 -30.59 12.42 -9.35
N GLY A 182 -29.94 12.14 -8.21
CA GLY A 182 -29.75 13.10 -7.12
C GLY A 182 -31.03 13.47 -6.38
N LYS A 183 -31.99 12.54 -6.30
CA LYS A 183 -33.33 12.79 -5.73
C LYS A 183 -33.46 12.34 -4.28
N ASP A 184 -32.58 11.48 -3.79
CA ASP A 184 -32.62 10.94 -2.43
C ASP A 184 -31.68 11.70 -1.49
N PRO A 185 -32.22 12.49 -0.53
CA PRO A 185 -31.41 13.19 0.45
C PRO A 185 -30.54 12.26 1.31
N ALA A 186 -30.98 11.02 1.56
CA ALA A 186 -30.20 10.07 2.34
C ALA A 186 -28.98 9.57 1.56
N ALA A 187 -29.13 9.32 0.25
CA ALA A 187 -28.01 9.00 -0.63
C ALA A 187 -27.03 10.16 -0.77
N ALA A 188 -27.53 11.40 -0.86
CA ALA A 188 -26.68 12.59 -0.89
C ALA A 188 -25.84 12.74 0.38
N ALA A 189 -26.47 12.61 1.56
CA ALA A 189 -25.77 12.65 2.86
C ALA A 189 -24.74 11.51 2.99
N ALA A 190 -25.06 10.31 2.52
CA ALA A 190 -24.12 9.19 2.54
C ALA A 190 -22.89 9.42 1.63
N LYS A 191 -23.10 9.99 0.43
CA LYS A 191 -22.00 10.37 -0.48
C LYS A 191 -21.12 11.44 0.15
N GLU A 192 -21.71 12.48 0.73
CA GLU A 192 -20.98 13.55 1.40
C GLU A 192 -20.15 13.00 2.58
N GLY A 193 -20.77 12.23 3.48
CA GLY A 193 -20.07 11.62 4.61
C GLY A 193 -18.95 10.67 4.17
N THR A 194 -19.11 9.99 3.03
CA THR A 194 -18.05 9.15 2.43
C THR A 194 -16.90 9.99 1.89
N CYS A 195 -17.18 11.11 1.22
CA CYS A 195 -16.15 12.04 0.76
C CYS A 195 -15.36 12.65 1.93
N GLN A 196 -16.05 13.02 3.02
CA GLN A 196 -15.41 13.53 4.24
C GLN A 196 -14.48 12.49 4.86
N ALA A 197 -14.95 11.25 5.04
CA ALA A 197 -14.12 10.16 5.58
C ALA A 197 -12.93 9.84 4.67
N LEU A 198 -13.12 9.84 3.35
CA LEU A 198 -12.05 9.63 2.38
C LEU A 198 -10.97 10.72 2.46
N ALA A 199 -11.37 12.00 2.51
CA ALA A 199 -10.43 13.10 2.61
C ALA A 199 -9.60 13.03 3.90
N VAL A 200 -10.24 12.75 5.04
CA VAL A 200 -9.58 12.56 6.34
C VAL A 200 -8.61 11.37 6.30
N ALA A 201 -9.02 10.25 5.71
CA ALA A 201 -8.22 9.04 5.61
C ALA A 201 -6.97 9.24 4.75
N LEU A 202 -7.10 9.92 3.60
CA LEU A 202 -5.99 10.24 2.72
C LEU A 202 -5.03 11.23 3.36
N ASP A 203 -5.54 12.34 3.89
CA ASP A 203 -4.73 13.39 4.51
C ASP A 203 -3.94 12.85 5.71
N SER A 204 -4.61 12.19 6.66
CA SER A 204 -3.94 11.64 7.84
C SER A 204 -2.99 10.50 7.47
N GLY A 205 -3.39 9.65 6.52
CA GLY A 205 -2.55 8.55 6.03
C GLY A 205 -1.25 9.04 5.38
N LEU A 206 -1.30 10.15 4.64
CA LEU A 206 -0.13 10.77 4.01
C LEU A 206 0.76 11.41 5.08
N ARG A 207 0.18 12.15 6.03
CA ARG A 207 0.91 12.78 7.14
C ARG A 207 1.64 11.76 8.01
N LEU A 208 1.00 10.62 8.32
CA LEU A 208 1.65 9.54 9.05
C LEU A 208 2.83 8.91 8.28
N LEU A 209 2.70 8.80 6.95
CA LEU A 209 3.70 8.15 6.08
C LEU A 209 4.90 9.07 5.76
N HIS A 210 4.69 10.39 5.82
CA HIS A 210 5.64 11.41 5.42
C HIS A 210 7.05 11.30 6.03
N PRO A 211 7.24 10.95 7.32
CA PRO A 211 8.58 10.75 7.89
C PRO A 211 9.40 9.68 7.15
N PHE A 212 8.76 8.71 6.50
CA PHE A 212 9.40 7.62 5.78
C PHE A 212 9.52 7.87 4.28
N MET A 213 8.58 8.59 3.67
CA MET A 213 8.46 8.77 2.22
C MET A 213 8.13 10.22 1.83
N PRO A 214 9.03 11.18 2.10
CA PRO A 214 8.72 12.60 2.05
C PRO A 214 8.39 13.12 0.66
N PHE A 215 8.98 12.57 -0.40
CA PHE A 215 8.85 13.17 -1.74
C PHE A 215 7.48 12.85 -2.33
N VAL A 216 7.10 11.57 -2.37
CA VAL A 216 5.81 11.12 -2.89
C VAL A 216 4.67 11.62 -2.01
N THR A 217 4.84 11.63 -0.69
CA THR A 217 3.75 12.09 0.20
C THR A 217 3.54 13.60 0.12
N GLU A 218 4.60 14.40 -0.05
CA GLU A 218 4.45 15.84 -0.31
C GLU A 218 3.68 16.08 -1.61
N GLU A 219 4.13 15.46 -2.70
CA GLU A 219 3.50 15.62 -4.01
C GLU A 219 2.02 15.20 -4.01
N LEU A 220 1.71 14.09 -3.32
CA LEU A 220 0.33 13.60 -3.18
C LEU A 220 -0.52 14.49 -2.26
N TRP A 221 0.04 14.99 -1.17
CA TRP A 221 -0.68 15.80 -0.20
C TRP A 221 -1.06 17.18 -0.74
N GLN A 222 -0.19 17.77 -1.57
CA GLN A 222 -0.48 19.04 -2.25
C GLN A 222 -1.66 18.96 -3.25
N ARG A 223 -2.05 17.75 -3.68
CA ARG A 223 -3.20 17.52 -4.58
C ARG A 223 -4.53 17.34 -3.86
N LEU A 224 -4.52 17.18 -2.54
CA LEU A 224 -5.76 17.05 -1.79
C LEU A 224 -6.51 18.39 -1.78
N PRO A 225 -7.86 18.37 -1.73
CA PRO A 225 -8.64 19.59 -1.49
C PRO A 225 -8.28 20.17 -0.11
N ARG A 226 -7.83 21.43 -0.10
CA ARG A 226 -7.31 22.11 1.09
C ARG A 226 -7.85 23.54 1.16
N PRO A 227 -9.12 23.73 1.57
CA PRO A 227 -9.72 25.06 1.70
C PRO A 227 -9.11 25.83 2.87
N GLY A 228 -9.06 27.15 2.74
CA GLY A 228 -8.59 28.07 3.79
C GLY A 228 -7.08 28.19 3.91
N GLU A 229 -6.62 28.77 5.02
CA GLU A 229 -5.20 28.84 5.36
C GLU A 229 -4.70 27.48 5.81
N GLN A 230 -3.74 26.92 5.08
CA GLN A 230 -3.21 25.57 5.29
C GLN A 230 -1.68 25.64 5.31
N PRO A 231 -1.01 24.71 6.00
CA PRO A 231 0.44 24.68 6.01
C PRO A 231 0.98 24.56 4.58
N PRO A 232 2.05 25.30 4.22
CA PRO A 232 2.56 25.33 2.85
C PRO A 232 3.15 23.98 2.39
N SER A 233 3.53 23.12 3.34
CA SER A 233 4.11 21.80 3.11
C SER A 233 3.65 20.82 4.17
N ILE A 234 3.56 19.54 3.81
CA ILE A 234 3.25 18.46 4.75
C ILE A 234 4.32 18.33 5.85
N MET A 235 5.55 18.78 5.59
CA MET A 235 6.66 18.82 6.56
C MET A 235 6.35 19.69 7.79
N VAL A 236 5.51 20.71 7.64
CA VAL A 236 5.12 21.66 8.70
C VAL A 236 3.66 21.51 9.11
N ALA A 237 2.96 20.51 8.58
CA ALA A 237 1.62 20.16 9.01
C ALA A 237 1.65 19.46 10.37
N GLU A 238 0.59 19.62 11.16
CA GLU A 238 0.47 18.92 12.44
C GLU A 238 0.50 17.40 12.22
N TYR A 239 1.27 16.68 13.04
CA TYR A 239 1.32 15.24 12.96
C TYR A 239 0.03 14.62 13.54
N PRO A 240 -0.59 13.62 12.89
CA PRO A 240 -1.86 13.06 13.35
C PRO A 240 -1.80 12.49 14.77
N GLN A 241 -2.81 12.80 15.57
CA GLN A 241 -2.97 12.34 16.95
C GLN A 241 -4.22 11.48 17.10
N PRO A 242 -4.24 10.53 18.06
CA PRO A 242 -5.41 9.74 18.38
C PRO A 242 -6.61 10.63 18.73
N ARG A 243 -7.80 10.22 18.30
CA ARG A 243 -9.06 10.94 18.54
C ARG A 243 -10.00 10.07 19.38
N GLU A 244 -10.56 10.66 20.42
CA GLU A 244 -11.60 10.02 21.21
C GLU A 244 -12.92 9.92 20.40
N GLY A 245 -13.69 8.87 20.66
CA GLY A 245 -14.99 8.65 19.99
C GLY A 245 -14.92 8.11 18.56
N TRP A 246 -13.73 7.92 18.00
CA TRP A 246 -13.55 7.32 16.67
C TRP A 246 -13.43 5.80 16.71
N ASP A 247 -13.14 5.22 17.88
CA ASP A 247 -13.01 3.77 18.03
C ASP A 247 -14.39 3.10 17.98
N ASP A 248 -14.54 2.14 17.06
CA ASP A 248 -15.74 1.31 16.90
C ASP A 248 -15.32 -0.18 16.78
N PRO A 249 -14.93 -0.82 17.90
CA PRO A 249 -14.39 -2.18 17.90
C PRO A 249 -15.44 -3.22 17.49
N GLU A 250 -16.73 -2.95 17.70
CA GLU A 250 -17.81 -3.83 17.27
C GLU A 250 -17.93 -3.84 15.75
N LEU A 251 -17.87 -2.66 15.13
CA LEU A 251 -17.87 -2.52 13.69
C LEU A 251 -16.61 -3.12 13.05
N GLU A 252 -15.44 -2.89 13.65
CA GLU A 252 -14.20 -3.53 13.19
C GLU A 252 -14.31 -5.06 13.15
N ARG A 253 -14.88 -5.66 14.20
CA ARG A 253 -15.11 -7.11 14.26
C ARG A 253 -16.11 -7.57 13.20
N ALA A 254 -17.22 -6.87 13.01
CA ALA A 254 -18.21 -7.20 11.99
C ALA A 254 -17.62 -7.16 10.56
N PHE A 255 -16.77 -6.17 10.27
CA PHE A 255 -16.05 -6.08 9.00
C PHE A 255 -14.99 -7.17 8.85
N ALA A 256 -14.27 -7.54 9.91
CA ALA A 256 -13.33 -8.66 9.87
C ALA A 256 -14.02 -9.98 9.51
N ASP A 257 -15.18 -10.26 10.13
CA ASP A 257 -15.97 -11.46 9.84
C ASP A 257 -16.47 -11.47 8.38
N MET A 258 -16.91 -10.31 7.87
CA MET A 258 -17.31 -10.15 6.47
C MET A 258 -16.15 -10.44 5.51
N GLN A 259 -14.95 -9.91 5.80
CA GLN A 259 -13.76 -10.11 4.98
C GLN A 259 -13.35 -11.58 4.93
N VAL A 260 -13.40 -12.30 6.07
CA VAL A 260 -13.13 -13.75 6.11
C VAL A 260 -14.13 -14.51 5.24
N LEU A 261 -15.41 -14.14 5.28
CA LEU A 261 -16.44 -14.77 4.44
C LEU A 261 -16.20 -14.49 2.94
N MET A 262 -15.85 -13.25 2.58
CA MET A 262 -15.55 -12.87 1.20
C MET A 262 -14.29 -13.56 0.68
N ALA A 263 -13.24 -13.67 1.48
CA ALA A 263 -12.02 -14.41 1.14
C ALA A 263 -12.34 -15.89 0.86
N ARG A 264 -13.12 -16.55 1.74
CA ARG A 264 -13.58 -17.93 1.53
C ARG A 264 -14.38 -18.10 0.23
N LYS A 265 -15.25 -17.13 -0.11
CA LYS A 265 -16.02 -17.15 -1.36
C LYS A 265 -15.13 -16.96 -2.59
N ARG A 266 -14.14 -16.04 -2.54
CA ARG A 266 -13.16 -15.83 -3.61
C ARG A 266 -12.32 -17.08 -3.83
N THR A 267 -11.78 -17.72 -2.78
CA THR A 267 -11.02 -18.98 -2.91
C THR A 267 -11.87 -20.10 -3.51
N ARG A 268 -13.15 -20.21 -3.12
CA ARG A 268 -14.08 -21.19 -3.72
C ARG A 268 -14.42 -20.87 -5.18
N SER A 269 -14.55 -19.60 -5.53
CA SER A 269 -14.79 -19.16 -6.91
C SER A 269 -13.57 -19.40 -7.79
N SER A 270 -12.37 -19.13 -7.30
CA SER A 270 -11.11 -19.42 -8.01
C SER A 270 -10.87 -20.93 -8.15
N ALA A 271 -11.17 -21.72 -7.12
CA ALA A 271 -11.13 -23.19 -7.20
C ALA A 271 -12.17 -23.74 -8.19
N ARG A 272 -13.36 -23.14 -8.26
CA ARG A 272 -14.42 -23.51 -9.21
C ARG A 272 -14.18 -22.99 -10.63
N ALA A 273 -13.37 -21.94 -10.81
CA ALA A 273 -12.91 -21.49 -12.11
C ALA A 273 -11.73 -22.34 -12.62
N ALA A 274 -10.90 -22.88 -11.71
CA ALA A 274 -9.83 -23.83 -12.03
C ALA A 274 -10.36 -25.22 -12.39
N LEU A 275 -11.51 -25.61 -11.84
CA LEU A 275 -12.30 -26.75 -12.28
C LEU A 275 -13.22 -26.26 -13.42
N GLY A 276 -12.74 -26.28 -14.67
CA GLY A 276 -13.50 -25.83 -15.84
C GLY A 276 -14.94 -26.39 -15.89
N PRO A 277 -15.85 -25.76 -16.67
CA PRO A 277 -17.26 -26.16 -16.70
C PRO A 277 -17.36 -27.66 -17.01
N CYS A 278 -17.98 -28.43 -16.11
CA CYS A 278 -18.36 -29.81 -16.38
C CYS A 278 -19.17 -29.81 -17.67
N SER A 279 -18.56 -30.26 -18.76
CA SER A 279 -19.24 -30.56 -20.01
C SER A 279 -20.42 -31.47 -19.67
N HIS A 280 -21.64 -31.02 -20.00
CA HIS A 280 -22.79 -31.90 -20.05
C HIS A 280 -22.39 -33.15 -20.85
N ALA A 281 -22.43 -34.31 -20.18
CA ALA A 281 -22.31 -35.58 -20.88
C ALA A 281 -23.46 -35.66 -21.90
N PRO A 282 -23.18 -36.01 -23.16
CA PRO A 282 -24.24 -36.14 -24.15
C PRO A 282 -25.15 -37.30 -23.76
N ALA A 283 -26.45 -37.03 -23.71
CA ALA A 283 -27.49 -38.04 -23.62
C ALA A 283 -27.61 -38.76 -24.97
N ASP A 284 -26.74 -39.76 -25.21
CA ASP A 284 -27.00 -40.75 -26.27
C ASP A 284 -26.28 -42.07 -25.95
N ALA A 285 -26.78 -42.80 -24.95
CA ALA A 285 -26.45 -44.20 -24.74
C ALA A 285 -27.54 -45.04 -25.42
N ARG A 286 -27.39 -45.28 -26.73
CA ARG A 286 -28.12 -46.34 -27.42
C ARG A 286 -27.71 -47.67 -26.81
N LEU A 287 -28.64 -48.28 -26.08
CA LEU A 287 -28.55 -49.67 -25.63
C LEU A 287 -28.38 -50.59 -26.85
N PRO A 288 -27.47 -51.59 -26.83
CA PRO A 288 -27.43 -52.59 -27.87
C PRO A 288 -28.69 -53.49 -27.77
N PRO A 289 -29.25 -53.95 -28.91
CA PRO A 289 -30.38 -54.87 -28.88
C PRO A 289 -29.95 -56.21 -28.28
N ARG A 290 -30.76 -56.70 -27.33
CA ARG A 290 -30.64 -58.04 -26.76
C ARG A 290 -30.82 -59.07 -27.88
N ALA A 291 -29.92 -60.04 -27.93
CA ALA A 291 -30.06 -61.22 -28.77
C ALA A 291 -31.16 -62.15 -28.23
N GLY A 292 -32.00 -62.66 -29.13
CA GLY A 292 -32.64 -63.98 -29.01
C GLY A 292 -34.15 -63.99 -28.73
N GLY A 293 -34.93 -64.47 -29.71
CA GLY A 293 -36.33 -64.85 -29.57
C GLY A 293 -37.14 -64.58 -30.83
#